data_AF-A0A536SUX1-F1
#
_entry.id   AF-A0A536SUX1-F1
#
_cell.length_a   1.000
_cell.length_b   1.000
_cell.length_c   1.000
_cell.angle_alpha   90.00
_cell.angle_beta   90.00
_cell.angle_gamma   90.00
#
_symmetry.space_group_name_H-M   'P 1'
#
loop_
_entity.id
_entity.type
_entity.pdbx_description
1 polymer ?
#
loop_
_entity_poly.entity_id
_entity_poly.type
_entity_poly.pdbx_seq_one_letter_code
_entity_poly.pdbx_strand_id
1 'polypeptide(L)' 'GLSFGPITFLICVLGGLGNMVGGFVAAFIFAQFIAVGGFFFAVEWGYVIAFIFFIAMMFWRPRGILGK' A
#
# COMPACT_ATOMS: atom_id res chain seq x y z
N GLY A 1 1.57 -0.60 -16.92
CA GLY A 1 0.47 -1.58 -16.98
C GLY A 1 0.67 -2.73 -16.02
N LEU A 2 1.76 -3.50 -16.18
CA LEU A 2 1.99 -4.76 -15.44
C LEU A 2 2.15 -4.60 -13.91
N SER A 3 2.79 -3.52 -13.43
CA SER A 3 2.97 -3.30 -11.98
C SER A 3 1.76 -2.65 -11.29
N PHE A 4 0.82 -2.07 -12.05
CA PHE A 4 -0.28 -1.30 -11.45
C PHE A 4 -1.36 -2.21 -10.86
N GLY A 5 -1.68 -3.33 -11.52
CA GLY A 5 -2.66 -4.31 -11.03
C GLY A 5 -2.32 -4.91 -9.66
N PRO A 6 -1.07 -5.37 -9.44
CA PRO A 6 -0.64 -5.85 -8.13
C PRO A 6 -0.73 -4.78 -7.04
N ILE A 7 -0.33 -3.54 -7.35
CA ILE A 7 -0.33 -2.44 -6.36
C ILE A 7 -1.75 -2.07 -5.96
N THR A 8 -2.70 -2.00 -6.89
CA THR A 8 -4.11 -1.71 -6.55
C THR A 8 -4.75 -2.83 -5.75
N PHE A 9 -4.43 -4.09 -6.06
CA PHE A 9 -4.86 -5.23 -5.24
C PHE A 9 -4.33 -5.14 -3.80
N LEU A 10 -3.05 -4.81 -3.64
CA LEU A 10 -2.42 -4.64 -2.32
C LEU A 10 -3.09 -3.53 -1.52
N ILE A 11 -3.41 -2.39 -2.16
CA ILE A 11 -4.12 -1.27 -1.52
C ILE A 11 -5.51 -1.71 -1.03
N CYS A 12 -6.26 -2.47 -1.84
CA CYS A 12 -7.57 -2.99 -1.45
C CYS A 12 -7.49 -3.99 -0.27
N VAL A 13 -6.48 -4.86 -0.26
CA VAL A 13 -6.24 -5.81 0.85
C VAL A 13 -5.85 -5.07 2.13
N LEU A 14 -4.99 -4.06 2.03
CA LEU A 14 -4.54 -3.24 3.17
C LEU A 14 -5.67 -2.36 3.74
N GLY A 15 -6.57 -1.89 2.89
CA GLY A 15 -7.76 -1.14 3.29
C GLY A 15 -8.84 -1.97 4.01
N GLY A 16 -8.83 -3.30 3.83
CA GLY A 16 -9.88 -4.22 4.27
C GLY A 16 -10.97 -4.35 3.22
N LEU A 17 -11.30 -5.59 2.82
CA LEU A 17 -12.13 -6.03 1.67
C LEU A 17 -13.61 -5.57 1.64
N GLY A 18 -13.90 -4.33 2.00
CA GLY A 18 -15.25 -3.77 2.06
C GLY A 18 -15.31 -2.37 2.68
N ASN A 19 -14.18 -1.80 3.10
CA ASN A 19 -14.13 -0.46 3.66
C ASN A 19 -13.56 0.55 2.65
N MET A 20 -14.44 1.34 2.03
CA MET A 20 -14.03 2.41 1.11
C MET A 20 -13.09 3.43 1.76
N VAL A 21 -13.32 3.76 3.04
CA VAL A 21 -12.48 4.71 3.77
C VAL A 21 -11.09 4.12 4.03
N GLY A 22 -11.03 2.83 4.38
CA GLY A 22 -9.78 2.10 4.53
C GLY A 22 -8.97 2.01 3.25
N GLY A 23 -9.62 1.71 2.12
CA GLY A 23 -8.99 1.69 0.80
C GLY A 23 -8.47 3.06 0.37
N PHE A 24 -9.22 4.14 0.63
CA PHE A 24 -8.80 5.50 0.32
C PHE A 24 -7.56 5.92 1.12
N VAL A 25 -7.57 5.66 2.44
CA VAL A 25 -6.42 5.95 3.31
C VAL A 25 -5.20 5.11 2.91
N ALA A 26 -5.39 3.82 2.63
CA ALA A 26 -4.32 2.94 2.17
C ALA A 26 -3.74 3.40 0.82
N ALA A 27 -4.57 3.84 -0.13
CA ALA A 27 -4.15 4.37 -1.42
C ALA A 27 -3.30 5.64 -1.24
N PHE A 28 -3.71 6.54 -0.35
CA PHE A 28 -2.98 7.77 -0.07
C PHE A 28 -1.61 7.49 0.55
N ILE A 29 -1.53 6.57 1.51
CA ILE A 29 -0.28 6.14 2.13
C ILE A 29 0.66 5.51 1.09
N PHE A 30 0.14 4.60 0.26
CA PHE A 30 0.92 3.97 -0.82
C PHE A 30 1.44 4.99 -1.82
N ALA A 31 0.60 5.95 -2.23
CA ALA A 31 1.01 7.02 -3.14
C ALA A 31 2.13 7.87 -2.54
N GLN A 32 2.06 8.20 -1.24
CA GLN A 32 3.12 8.94 -0.55
C GLN A 32 4.43 8.15 -0.50
N PHE A 33 4.39 6.86 -0.15
CA PHE A 33 5.59 6.02 -0.13
C PHE A 33 6.24 5.88 -1.51
N ILE A 34 5.45 5.74 -2.58
CA ILE A 34 5.97 5.64 -3.95
C ILE A 34 6.54 6.99 -4.41
N ALA A 35 5.87 8.10 -4.11
CA ALA A 35 6.33 9.44 -4.48
C ALA A 35 7.61 9.84 -3.74
N VAL A 36 7.65 9.65 -2.41
CA VAL A 36 8.81 9.98 -1.58
C VAL A 36 9.96 9.00 -1.85
N GLY A 37 9.67 7.69 -1.88
CA GLY A 37 10.69 6.68 -2.18
C GLY A 37 11.26 6.80 -3.60
N GLY A 38 10.41 7.18 -4.57
CA GLY A 38 10.83 7.46 -5.94
C GLY A 38 11.69 8.72 -6.07
N PHE A 39 11.45 9.74 -5.24
CA PHE A 39 12.23 10.97 -5.22
C PHE A 39 13.65 10.79 -4.65
N PHE A 40 13.80 9.99 -3.57
CA PHE A 40 15.08 9.83 -2.89
C PHE A 40 15.98 8.72 -3.47
N PHE A 41 15.41 7.61 -3.93
CA PHE A 41 16.19 6.40 -4.26
C PHE A 41 15.88 5.80 -5.64
N ALA A 42 15.22 6.55 -6.52
CA ALA A 42 14.62 6.09 -7.77
C ALA A 42 13.32 5.27 -7.59
N VAL A 43 12.45 5.34 -8.60
CA VAL A 43 11.06 4.85 -8.57
C VAL A 43 10.97 3.36 -8.22
N GLU A 44 11.98 2.57 -8.61
CA GLU A 44 12.07 1.14 -8.31
C GLU A 44 12.13 0.85 -6.80
N TRP A 45 12.92 1.64 -6.06
CA TRP A 45 13.06 1.51 -4.61
C TRP A 45 11.83 2.02 -3.86
N GLY A 46 11.10 2.98 -4.43
CA GLY A 46 9.79 3.41 -3.91
C GLY A 46 8.77 2.27 -3.86
N TYR A 47 8.75 1.39 -4.87
CA TYR A 47 7.89 0.20 -4.85
C TYR A 47 8.33 -0.82 -3.80
N VAL A 48 9.64 -1.05 -3.63
CA VAL A 48 10.18 -1.99 -2.64
C VAL A 48 9.79 -1.56 -1.21
N ILE A 49 9.94 -0.28 -0.90
CA ILE A 49 9.59 0.27 0.42
C ILE A 49 8.08 0.14 0.68
N ALA A 50 7.24 0.41 -0.32
CA ALA A 50 5.79 0.24 -0.20
C ALA A 50 5.40 -1.23 0.07
N PHE A 51 6.13 -2.18 -0.53
CA PHE A 51 5.93 -3.61 -0.30
C PHE A 51 6.32 -4.04 1.12
N ILE A 52 7.45 -3.54 1.64
CA ILE A 52 7.88 -3.80 3.01
C ILE A 52 6.86 -3.24 4.00
N PHE A 53 6.33 -2.04 3.74
CA PHE A 53 5.27 -1.46 4.56
C PHE A 53 4.01 -2.33 4.58
N PHE A 54 3.59 -2.86 3.43
CA PHE A 54 2.46 -3.80 3.36
C PHE A 54 2.69 -5.06 4.19
N ILE A 55 3.86 -5.68 4.09
CA ILE A 55 4.21 -6.87 4.86
C ILE A 55 4.21 -6.58 6.37
N ALA A 56 4.80 -5.45 6.78
CA ALA A 56 4.81 -5.02 8.18
C ALA A 56 3.39 -4.80 8.72
N MET A 57 2.52 -4.17 7.92
CA MET A 57 1.11 -3.96 8.27
C MET A 57 0.32 -5.27 8.36
N MET A 58 0.58 -6.25 7.48
CA MET A 58 -0.01 -7.59 7.56
C MET A 58 0.38 -8.33 8.84
N PHE A 59 1.64 -8.18 9.29
CA PHE A 59 2.09 -8.74 10.56
C PHE A 59 1.41 -8.08 11.77
N TRP A 60 1.20 -6.76 11.72
CA TRP A 60 0.58 -6.05 12.83
C TRP A 60 -0.94 -6.23 12.88
N ARG A 61 -1.61 -6.18 11.72
CA ARG A 61 -3.07 -6.25 11.62
C ARG A 61 -3.51 -6.85 10.27
N PRO A 62 -3.59 -8.20 10.16
CA PRO A 62 -3.89 -8.89 8.90
C PRO A 62 -5.30 -8.62 8.36
N ARG A 63 -6.17 -7.97 9.15
CA ARG A 63 -7.55 -7.61 8.76
C ARG A 63 -7.65 -6.26 8.01
N GLY A 64 -6.54 -5.52 7.88
CA GLY A 64 -6.49 -4.19 7.25
C GLY A 64 -6.62 -3.02 8.25
N ILE A 65 -6.35 -1.79 7.79
CA ILE A 65 -6.18 -0.58 8.65
C ILE A 65 -7.46 -0.20 9.43
N LEU A 66 -8.62 -0.43 8.83
CA LEU A 66 -9.95 -0.22 9.42
C LEU A 66 -10.82 -1.49 9.36
N GLY A 67 -10.18 -2.65 9.18
CA GLY A 67 -10.86 -3.93 9.19
C GLY A 67 -11.43 -4.24 10.57
N LYS A 68 -12.76 -4.34 10.63
CA LYS A 68 -13.45 -5.00 11.71
C LYS A 68 -13.58 -6.49 11.44
#